data_AF-A0A957CYA4-F1
#
_entry.id   AF-A0A957CYA4-F1
#
_cell.length_a   1.000
_cell.length_b   1.000
_cell.length_c   1.000
_cell.angle_alpha   90.00
_cell.angle_beta   90.00
_cell.angle_gamma   90.00
#
_symmetry.space_group_name_H-M   'P 1'
#
loop_
_entity.id
_entity.type
_entity.pdbx_description
1 polymer ?
#
loop_
_entity_poly.entity_id
_entity_poly.type
_entity_poly.pdbx_seq_one_letter_code
_entity_poly.pdbx_strand_id
1 'polypeptide(L)'
;VGYRGGAYKLIWGGRPLARPISEVELGDVDGDGKQELLTVEEDAIAVWRWQGWNFSLMWRSENGRYADVVLVEENDRLLISAAIPID
;
A
#
# COMPACT_ATOMS: atom_id res chain seq x y z
N VAL A 1 -7.32 -11.65 3.36
CA VAL A 1 -7.26 -10.85 4.61
C VAL A 1 -8.30 -9.73 4.54
N GLY A 2 -8.78 -9.19 5.65
CA GLY A 2 -9.62 -7.99 5.69
C GLY A 2 -9.60 -7.31 7.07
N TYR A 3 -9.93 -6.02 7.12
CA TYR A 3 -9.90 -5.20 8.34
C TYR A 3 -11.28 -5.18 9.03
N ARG A 4 -11.35 -5.59 10.30
CA ARG A 4 -12.58 -5.55 11.10
C ARG A 4 -12.27 -5.26 12.57
N GLY A 5 -12.87 -4.19 13.10
CA GLY A 5 -12.80 -3.83 14.52
C GLY A 5 -11.39 -3.49 14.99
N GLY A 6 -10.64 -2.70 14.20
CA GLY A 6 -9.30 -2.25 14.60
C GLY A 6 -8.15 -3.16 14.17
N ALA A 7 -8.43 -4.34 13.60
CA ALA A 7 -7.40 -5.33 13.29
C ALA A 7 -7.61 -6.01 11.94
N TYR A 8 -6.49 -6.38 11.30
CA TYR A 8 -6.49 -7.26 10.15
C TYR A 8 -6.73 -8.71 10.57
N LYS A 9 -7.66 -9.38 9.89
CA LYS A 9 -7.99 -10.79 10.11
C LYS A 9 -8.00 -11.54 8.78
N LEU A 10 -7.66 -12.83 8.80
CA LEU A 10 -7.92 -13.70 7.67
C LEU A 10 -9.43 -13.97 7.60
N ILE A 11 -10.12 -13.29 6.69
CA ILE A 11 -11.58 -13.46 6.46
C ILE A 11 -11.84 -14.35 5.23
N TRP A 12 -10.95 -14.27 4.24
CA TRP A 12 -10.87 -15.13 3.06
C TRP A 12 -9.45 -15.00 2.48
N GLY A 13 -8.94 -16.05 1.83
CA GLY A 13 -7.60 -16.07 1.24
C GLY A 13 -7.53 -16.97 0.00
N GLY A 14 -6.99 -16.42 -1.08
CA GLY A 14 -6.62 -17.16 -2.29
C GLY A 14 -5.20 -17.73 -2.20
N ARG A 15 -4.55 -17.92 -3.35
CA ARG A 15 -3.14 -18.33 -3.40
C ARG A 15 -2.25 -17.20 -2.85
N PRO A 16 -1.15 -17.53 -2.13
CA PRO A 16 -0.21 -16.52 -1.68
C PRO A 16 0.39 -15.76 -2.85
N LEU A 17 0.65 -14.47 -2.64
CA LEU A 17 1.32 -13.61 -3.61
C LEU A 17 2.77 -14.08 -3.80
N ALA A 18 3.32 -13.84 -4.98
CA ALA A 18 4.72 -14.17 -5.27
C ALA A 18 5.69 -13.39 -4.36
N ARG A 19 5.29 -12.20 -3.92
CA ARG A 19 5.97 -11.38 -2.92
C ARG A 19 5.02 -11.14 -1.74
N PRO A 20 5.41 -11.45 -0.50
CA PRO A 20 4.62 -11.11 0.67
C PRO A 20 4.37 -9.61 0.76
N ILE A 21 3.17 -9.22 1.23
CA ILE A 21 2.85 -7.85 1.63
C ILE A 21 3.02 -7.76 3.15
N SER A 22 3.85 -6.84 3.63
CA SER A 22 4.07 -6.61 5.07
C SER A 22 3.16 -5.53 5.63
N GLU A 23 2.88 -4.47 4.86
CA GLU A 23 2.07 -3.33 5.29
C GLU A 23 1.14 -2.87 4.16
N VAL A 24 0.01 -2.26 4.53
CA VAL A 24 -0.95 -1.67 3.59
C VAL A 24 -1.47 -0.33 4.12
N GLU A 25 -1.70 0.62 3.23
CA GLU A 25 -2.32 1.92 3.53
C GLU A 25 -3.33 2.27 2.42
N LEU A 26 -4.32 3.13 2.72
CA LEU A 26 -5.29 3.62 1.74
C LEU A 26 -5.28 5.15 1.71
N GLY A 27 -5.15 5.72 0.51
CA GLY A 27 -5.27 7.18 0.32
C GLY A 27 -5.63 7.56 -1.10
N ASP A 28 -6.27 8.71 -1.26
CA ASP A 28 -6.48 9.36 -2.57
C ASP A 28 -5.18 10.04 -3.00
N VAL A 29 -4.32 9.30 -3.70
CA VAL A 29 -2.94 9.74 -4.01
C VAL A 29 -2.87 10.61 -5.27
N ASP A 30 -3.94 10.64 -6.06
CA ASP A 30 -4.00 11.42 -7.31
C ASP A 30 -5.10 12.49 -7.34
N GLY A 31 -5.91 12.59 -6.29
CA GLY A 31 -6.89 13.66 -6.09
C GLY A 31 -8.19 13.46 -6.88
N ASP A 32 -8.52 12.23 -7.28
CA ASP A 32 -9.76 11.93 -8.02
C ASP A 32 -10.96 11.62 -7.12
N GLY A 33 -10.77 11.65 -5.81
CA GLY A 33 -11.78 11.35 -4.79
C GLY A 33 -11.96 9.86 -4.51
N LYS A 34 -11.14 8.97 -5.10
CA LYS A 34 -11.12 7.53 -4.80
C LYS A 34 -9.84 7.17 -4.04
N GLN A 35 -9.89 6.04 -3.35
CA GLN A 35 -8.79 5.54 -2.55
C GLN A 35 -7.97 4.55 -3.37
N GLU A 36 -6.66 4.78 -3.44
CA GLU A 36 -5.68 3.83 -3.94
C GLU A 36 -5.16 2.93 -2.81
N LEU A 37 -4.67 1.74 -3.18
CA LEU A 37 -4.04 0.81 -2.29
C LEU A 37 -2.51 0.96 -2.35
N LEU A 38 -1.92 1.35 -1.23
CA LEU A 38 -0.47 1.30 -1.02
C LEU A 38 -0.10 -0.03 -0.38
N THR A 39 0.98 -0.67 -0.85
CA THR A 39 1.51 -1.90 -0.27
C THR A 39 3.00 -1.80 -0.08
N VAL A 40 3.50 -2.23 1.08
CA VAL A 40 4.91 -2.60 1.25
C VAL A 40 5.05 -4.07 0.93
N GLU A 41 5.79 -4.35 -0.14
CA GLU A 41 6.19 -5.70 -0.56
C GLU A 41 7.62 -5.99 -0.05
N GLU A 42 8.10 -7.22 -0.24
CA GLU A 42 9.45 -7.63 0.15
C GLU A 42 10.57 -6.69 -0.34
N ASP A 43 10.43 -6.15 -1.56
CA ASP A 43 11.47 -5.39 -2.24
C ASP A 43 11.05 -4.00 -2.73
N ALA A 44 9.84 -3.51 -2.43
CA ALA A 44 9.39 -2.18 -2.86
C ALA A 44 8.12 -1.71 -2.17
N ILE A 45 7.83 -0.42 -2.34
CA ILE A 45 6.48 0.15 -2.18
C ILE A 45 5.78 0.15 -3.55
N ALA A 46 4.50 -0.20 -3.57
CA ALA A 46 3.67 -0.14 -4.77
C ALA A 46 2.33 0.56 -4.50
N VAL A 47 1.88 1.35 -5.47
CA VAL A 47 0.57 2.02 -5.47
C VAL A 47 -0.31 1.36 -6.54
N TRP A 48 -1.49 0.93 -6.13
CA TRP A 48 -2.44 0.20 -6.96
C TRP A 48 -3.79 0.90 -7.01
N ARG A 49 -4.33 1.08 -8.22
CA ARG A 49 -5.70 1.56 -8.42
C ARG A 49 -6.65 0.40 -8.60
N TRP A 50 -7.80 0.45 -7.91
CA TRP A 50 -8.91 -0.46 -8.17
C TRP A 50 -9.67 -0.06 -9.43
N GLN A 51 -9.90 -1.02 -10.33
CA GLN A 51 -10.57 -0.82 -11.62
C GLN A 51 -11.96 -1.47 -11.69
N GLY A 52 -12.56 -1.82 -10.55
CA GLY A 52 -13.87 -2.48 -10.49
C GLY A 52 -13.82 -4.02 -10.56
N TRP A 53 -12.72 -4.59 -11.05
CA TRP A 53 -12.54 -6.05 -11.14
C TRP A 53 -11.10 -6.51 -10.86
N ASN A 54 -10.11 -5.65 -11.05
CA ASN A 54 -8.71 -5.90 -10.71
C ASN A 54 -8.02 -4.64 -10.18
N PHE A 55 -6.74 -4.79 -9.87
CA PHE A 55 -5.83 -3.69 -9.57
C PHE A 55 -4.90 -3.42 -10.75
N SER A 56 -4.64 -2.15 -11.01
CA SER A 56 -3.60 -1.70 -11.95
C SER A 56 -2.48 -1.00 -11.19
N LEU A 57 -1.23 -1.36 -11.48
CA LEU A 57 -0.07 -0.68 -10.91
C LEU A 57 -0.01 0.76 -11.43
N MET A 58 -0.01 1.73 -10.52
CA MET A 58 0.18 3.15 -10.84
C MET A 58 1.63 3.57 -10.71
N TRP A 59 2.27 3.14 -9.64
CA TRP A 59 3.64 3.52 -9.31
C TRP A 59 4.33 2.44 -8.47
N ARG A 60 5.65 2.34 -8.60
CA ARG A 60 6.50 1.49 -7.78
C ARG A 60 7.77 2.25 -7.42
N SER A 61 8.23 2.10 -6.18
CA SER A 61 9.53 2.62 -5.76
C SER A 61 10.68 1.92 -6.47
N GLU A 62 11.89 2.44 -6.27
CA GLU A 62 13.09 1.64 -6.48
C GLU A 62 13.08 0.40 -5.56
N ASN A 63 13.90 -0.59 -5.91
CA ASN A 63 14.01 -1.78 -5.09
C ASN A 63 14.68 -1.43 -3.75
N GLY A 64 14.05 -1.79 -2.64
CA GLY A 64 14.52 -1.48 -1.31
C GLY A 64 13.63 -2.12 -0.24
N ARG A 65 14.15 -2.18 0.98
CA ARG A 65 13.36 -2.56 2.15
C ARG A 65 12.78 -1.30 2.76
N TYR A 66 11.48 -1.32 2.98
CA TYR A 66 10.73 -0.21 3.56
C TYR A 66 9.90 -0.72 4.73
N ALA A 67 9.64 0.15 5.70
CA ALA A 67 8.77 -0.12 6.84
C ALA A 67 8.10 1.18 7.30
N ASP A 68 7.10 1.07 8.18
CA ASP A 68 6.41 2.20 8.80
C ASP A 68 5.87 3.18 7.75
N VAL A 69 5.19 2.64 6.72
CA VAL A 69 4.68 3.46 5.63
C VAL A 69 3.48 4.28 6.10
N VAL A 70 3.48 5.57 5.80
CA VAL A 70 2.38 6.50 6.11
C VAL A 70 2.12 7.44 4.94
N LEU A 71 0.85 7.80 4.78
CA LEU A 71 0.45 8.90 3.89
C LEU A 71 0.38 10.19 4.71
N VAL A 72 1.11 11.20 4.26
CA VAL A 72 1.22 12.51 4.93
C VAL A 72 0.71 13.59 4.00
N GLU A 73 -0.20 14.42 4.47
CA GLU A 73 -0.67 15.59 3.74
C GLU A 73 0.27 16.78 4.02
N GLU A 74 0.87 17.32 2.97
CA GLU A 74 1.76 18.48 3.03
C GLU A 74 1.48 19.42 1.85
N ASN A 75 1.15 20.68 2.13
CA ASN A 75 0.88 21.73 1.13
C ASN A 75 -0.14 21.28 0.04
N ASP A 76 -1.29 20.76 0.45
CA ASP A 76 -2.36 20.22 -0.41
C ASP A 76 -1.89 19.08 -1.33
N ARG A 77 -0.85 18.34 -0.93
CA ARG A 77 -0.36 17.14 -1.61
C ARG A 77 -0.24 15.98 -0.65
N LEU A 78 -0.60 14.80 -1.12
CA LEU A 78 -0.38 13.56 -0.38
C LEU A 78 1.00 12.99 -0.72
N LEU A 79 1.82 12.77 0.31
CA LEU A 79 3.15 12.20 0.21
C LEU A 79 3.18 10.81 0.81
N ILE A 80 3.95 9.91 0.20
CA ILE A 80 4.28 8.62 0.79
C ILE A 80 5.58 8.81 1.57
N SER A 81 5.52 8.59 2.88
CA SER A 81 6.70 8.54 3.76
C SER A 81 6.91 7.11 4.24
N ALA A 82 8.15 6.67 4.30
CA ALA A 82 8.52 5.35 4.78
C ALA A 82 9.90 5.37 5.44
N ALA A 83 10.08 4.54 6.46
CA ALA A 83 11.38 4.27 7.03
C ALA A 83 12.16 3.28 6.15
N ILE A 84 13.48 3.47 6.07
CA ILE A 84 14.41 2.44 5.58
C ILE A 84 14.94 1.74 6.82
N PRO A 85 14.66 0.44 7.00
CA PRO A 85 15.21 -0.32 8.11
C PRO A 85 16.74 -0.31 8.08
N ILE A 86 17.35 -0.09 9.24
CA ILE A 86 18.77 -0.30 9.49
C ILE A 86 18.89 -1.58 10.32
N ASP A 87 18.90 -2.72 9.62
CA ASP A 87 19.24 -4.02 10.19
C ASP A 87 20.72 -4.14 10.59
#